data_AF-W4QEC6-F1
#
_entry.id   AF-W4QEC6-F1
#
_cell.length_a   1.000
_cell.length_b   1.000
_cell.length_c   1.000
_cell.angle_alpha   90.00
_cell.angle_beta   90.00
_cell.angle_gamma   90.00
#
_symmetry.space_group_name_H-M   'P 1'
#
loop_
_entity.id
_entity.type
_entity.pdbx_description
1 polymer ?
#
loop_
_entity_poly.entity_id
_entity_poly.type
_entity_poly.pdbx_seq_one_letter_code
_entity_poly.pdbx_strand_id
1 'polypeptide(L)'
;MHIADFYEDPLYGQLDIHQVNEQLIESKKSNVQVLTFSSSSLIFTSDLKFPITESVVYRICLQINQTKLELFGYITAIIQSDYGSSNLYEYTYIVNKSKHPSNSHLLAYRQMYLEKYQLSLEMNHTVKELDT
;
A
#
# COMPACT_ATOMS: atom_id res chain seq x y z
N MET A 1 28.64 -9.07 -5.66
CA MET A 1 27.62 -8.90 -4.59
C MET A 1 27.22 -7.44 -4.63
N HIS A 2 26.08 -7.13 -5.27
CA HIS A 2 25.60 -5.74 -5.37
C HIS A 2 24.88 -5.40 -4.08
N ILE A 3 25.51 -4.58 -3.25
CA ILE A 3 24.88 -3.99 -2.07
C ILE A 3 23.99 -2.87 -2.62
N ALA A 4 22.67 -2.97 -2.38
CA ALA A 4 21.73 -1.94 -2.77
C ALA A 4 22.09 -0.63 -2.03
N ASP A 5 22.22 0.46 -2.78
CA ASP A 5 22.49 1.79 -2.23
C ASP A 5 21.40 2.13 -1.21
N PHE A 6 21.81 2.31 0.05
CA PHE A 6 20.93 2.81 1.10
C PHE A 6 20.59 4.25 0.76
N TYR A 7 19.31 4.56 0.59
CA TYR A 7 18.84 5.95 0.56
C TYR A 7 19.32 6.64 1.84
N GLU A 8 20.01 7.79 1.71
CA GLU A 8 20.60 8.53 2.84
C GLU A 8 19.53 9.06 3.82
N ASP A 9 18.28 9.20 3.36
CA ASP A 9 17.13 9.54 4.21
C ASP A 9 16.09 8.41 4.23
N PRO A 10 15.61 8.00 5.41
CA PRO A 10 14.59 6.98 5.51
C PRO A 10 13.25 7.47 4.96
N LEU A 11 12.64 6.67 4.09
CA LEU A 11 11.34 6.99 3.52
C LEU A 11 10.23 6.64 4.53
N TYR A 12 9.49 7.64 4.98
CA TYR A 12 8.36 7.42 5.90
C TYR A 12 7.04 7.25 5.16
N GLY A 13 6.17 6.39 5.70
CA GLY A 13 4.86 6.09 5.15
C GLY A 13 3.78 5.92 6.21
N GLN A 14 2.53 5.92 5.74
CA GLN A 14 1.37 5.55 6.55
C GLN A 14 0.83 4.20 6.06
N LEU A 15 0.75 3.24 6.98
CA LEU A 15 0.19 1.91 6.77
C LEU A 15 -1.19 1.84 7.43
N ASP A 16 -2.18 1.33 6.72
CA ASP A 16 -3.48 0.95 7.26
C ASP A 16 -3.95 -0.37 6.68
N ILE A 17 -4.81 -1.07 7.42
CA ILE A 17 -5.56 -2.20 6.88
C ILE A 17 -6.68 -1.65 6.00
N HIS A 18 -6.63 -2.01 4.73
CA HIS A 18 -7.62 -1.62 3.74
C HIS A 18 -8.77 -2.63 3.66
N GLN A 19 -8.45 -3.92 3.79
CA GLN A 19 -9.42 -5.00 3.64
C GLN A 19 -9.10 -6.18 4.58
N VAL A 20 -10.14 -6.84 5.08
CA VAL A 20 -10.04 -8.14 5.78
C VAL A 20 -11.09 -9.08 5.19
N ASN A 21 -10.71 -10.29 4.80
CA ASN A 21 -11.62 -11.29 4.22
C ASN A 21 -12.54 -10.68 3.14
N GLU A 22 -11.95 -9.96 2.17
CA GLU A 22 -12.68 -9.37 1.03
C GLU A 22 -13.61 -8.20 1.37
N GLN A 23 -13.68 -7.80 2.64
CA GLN A 23 -14.45 -6.64 3.09
C GLN A 23 -13.55 -5.45 3.35
N LEU A 24 -13.89 -4.31 2.75
CA LEU A 24 -13.22 -3.04 3.04
C LEU A 24 -13.46 -2.66 4.49
N ILE A 25 -12.40 -2.22 5.16
CA ILE A 25 -12.49 -1.73 6.53
C ILE A 25 -11.88 -0.34 6.65
N GLU A 26 -12.40 0.43 7.60
CA GLU A 26 -11.74 1.64 8.05
C GLU A 26 -10.86 1.28 9.25
N SER A 27 -9.54 1.34 9.06
CA SER A 27 -8.60 1.09 10.14
C SER A 27 -7.75 2.33 10.42
N LYS A 28 -7.21 2.38 11.63
CA LYS A 28 -6.30 3.44 12.03
C LYS A 28 -5.00 3.32 11.24
N LYS A 29 -4.44 4.47 10.89
CA LYS A 29 -3.14 4.57 10.24
C LYS A 29 -2.03 4.43 11.28
N SER A 30 -0.97 3.73 10.91
CA SER A 30 0.28 3.63 11.64
C SER A 30 1.41 4.22 10.81
N ASN A 31 2.37 4.87 11.46
CA ASN A 31 3.59 5.31 10.80
C ASN A 31 4.52 4.10 10.62
N VAL A 32 5.13 4.01 9.45
CA VAL A 32 6.13 2.99 9.13
C VAL A 32 7.35 3.65 8.50
N GLN A 33 8.52 3.06 8.71
CA GLN A 33 9.75 3.48 8.06
C GLN A 33 10.10 2.44 7.00
N VAL A 34 10.09 2.85 5.73
CA VAL A 34 10.49 2.01 4.60
C VAL A 34 12.01 2.05 4.49
N LEU A 35 12.63 0.88 4.58
CA LEU A 35 14.09 0.72 4.51
C LEU A 35 14.56 0.48 3.08
N THR A 36 13.79 -0.29 2.31
CA THR A 36 14.08 -0.55 0.89
C THR A 36 12.80 -0.94 0.19
N PHE A 37 12.72 -0.68 -1.11
CA PHE A 37 11.61 -1.09 -1.95
C PHE A 37 12.09 -1.44 -3.35
N SER A 38 11.36 -2.34 -3.98
CA SER A 38 11.59 -2.83 -5.34
C SER A 38 10.30 -2.65 -6.16
N SER A 39 10.27 -3.21 -7.37
CA SER A 39 9.07 -3.25 -8.21
C SER A 39 7.98 -4.21 -7.71
N SER A 40 8.29 -5.13 -6.79
CA SER A 40 7.37 -6.18 -6.34
C SER A 40 7.13 -6.21 -4.84
N SER A 41 8.00 -5.59 -4.05
CA SER A 41 7.94 -5.65 -2.59
C SER A 41 8.62 -4.44 -1.96
N LEU A 42 8.34 -4.21 -0.68
CA LEU A 42 9.10 -3.32 0.17
C LEU A 42 9.38 -3.97 1.52
N ILE A 43 10.40 -3.45 2.19
CA ILE A 43 10.77 -3.80 3.56
C ILE A 43 10.57 -2.58 4.42
N PHE A 44 9.85 -2.73 5.54
CA PHE A 44 9.57 -1.64 6.46
C PHE A 44 9.71 -2.08 7.91
N THR A 45 9.92 -1.10 8.80
CA THR A 45 9.89 -1.31 10.25
C THR A 45 8.67 -0.67 10.88
N SER A 46 8.20 -1.30 11.95
CA SER A 46 7.13 -0.75 12.79
C SER A 46 7.19 -1.32 14.20
N ASP A 47 6.83 -0.49 15.18
CA ASP A 47 6.65 -0.91 16.57
C ASP A 47 5.36 -1.72 16.76
N LEU A 48 4.44 -1.68 15.79
CA LEU A 48 3.21 -2.46 15.83
C LEU A 48 3.43 -3.90 15.33
N LYS A 49 2.61 -4.80 15.86
CA LYS A 49 2.48 -6.18 15.36
C LYS A 49 1.36 -6.26 14.34
N PHE A 50 1.68 -6.76 13.15
CA PHE A 50 0.70 -6.95 12.09
C PHE A 50 0.43 -8.44 11.83
N PRO A 51 -0.83 -8.81 11.56
CA PRO A 51 -1.16 -10.12 11.00
C PRO A 51 -0.39 -10.41 9.71
N ILE A 52 0.25 -11.57 9.64
CA ILE A 52 0.89 -12.08 8.42
C ILE A 52 -0.07 -13.07 7.79
N THR A 53 -0.94 -12.57 6.91
CA THR A 53 -1.96 -13.39 6.24
C THR A 53 -2.39 -12.74 4.94
N GLU A 54 -2.65 -13.56 3.92
CA GLU A 54 -3.19 -13.10 2.63
C GLU A 54 -4.65 -12.65 2.74
N SER A 55 -5.33 -12.95 3.85
CA SER A 55 -6.69 -12.48 4.10
C SER A 55 -6.77 -11.00 4.48
N VAL A 56 -5.64 -10.33 4.74
CA VAL A 56 -5.57 -8.92 5.13
C VAL A 56 -4.81 -8.13 4.07
N VAL A 57 -5.50 -7.22 3.39
CA VAL A 57 -4.87 -6.28 2.44
C VAL A 57 -4.53 -5.00 3.17
N TYR A 58 -3.28 -4.60 3.03
CA TYR A 58 -2.73 -3.39 3.62
C TYR A 58 -2.52 -2.33 2.54
N ARG A 59 -2.82 -1.08 2.88
CA ARG A 59 -2.47 0.10 2.09
C ARG A 59 -1.27 0.80 2.71
N ILE A 60 -0.24 1.09 1.91
CA ILE A 60 0.88 1.96 2.29
C ILE A 60 0.82 3.24 1.44
N CYS A 61 0.72 4.39 2.11
CA CYS A 61 0.84 5.70 1.49
C CYS A 61 2.24 6.26 1.75
N LEU A 62 3.02 6.43 0.70
CA LEU A 62 4.36 7.05 0.72
C LEU A 62 4.28 8.47 0.17
N GLN A 63 4.99 9.39 0.80
CA GLN A 63 5.19 10.73 0.27
C GLN A 63 6.62 10.81 -0.26
N ILE A 64 6.77 10.83 -1.59
CA ILE A 64 8.06 10.95 -2.27
C ILE A 64 8.07 12.30 -2.97
N ASN A 65 8.86 13.24 -2.45
CA ASN A 65 8.83 14.65 -2.86
C ASN A 65 7.40 15.22 -2.75
N GLN A 66 6.86 15.75 -3.85
CA GLN A 66 5.50 16.28 -3.94
C GLN A 66 4.49 15.23 -4.41
N THR A 67 4.90 13.99 -4.63
CA THR A 67 4.04 12.92 -5.14
C THR A 67 3.64 11.97 -4.02
N LYS A 68 2.34 11.67 -3.97
CA LYS A 68 1.80 10.62 -3.11
C LYS A 68 1.72 9.31 -3.89
N LEU A 69 2.37 8.27 -3.38
CA LEU A 69 2.31 6.92 -3.93
C LEU A 69 1.48 6.04 -2.99
N GLU A 70 0.42 5.43 -3.50
CA GLU A 70 -0.41 4.47 -2.75
C GLU A 70 -0.14 3.05 -3.26
N LEU A 71 0.29 2.18 -2.36
CA LEU A 71 0.61 0.77 -2.64
C LEU A 71 -0.35 -0.14 -1.88
N PHE A 72 -0.72 -1.26 -2.50
CA PHE A 72 -1.60 -2.29 -1.94
C PHE A 72 -0.91 -3.65 -2.00
N GLY A 73 -1.10 -4.44 -0.95
CA GLY A 73 -0.23 -5.58 -0.71
C GLY A 73 -0.56 -6.36 0.55
N TYR A 74 0.23 -7.40 0.75
CA TYR A 74 0.17 -8.27 1.92
C TYR A 74 1.48 -8.20 2.68
N ILE A 75 1.42 -8.33 4.00
CA ILE A 75 2.61 -8.61 4.80
C ILE A 75 2.87 -10.11 4.70
N THR A 76 4.02 -10.49 4.15
CA THR A 76 4.36 -11.88 3.82
C THR A 76 5.32 -12.51 4.82
N ALA A 77 6.14 -11.71 5.50
CA ALA A 77 7.11 -12.22 6.46
C ALA A 77 7.47 -11.19 7.54
N ILE A 78 7.94 -11.70 8.69
CA ILE A 78 8.76 -10.95 9.65
C ILE A 78 10.20 -11.39 9.44
N ILE A 79 11.07 -10.48 9.04
CA ILE A 79 12.47 -10.76 8.68
C ILE A 79 13.33 -10.84 9.94
N GLN A 80 13.03 -10.01 10.95
CA GLN A 80 13.71 -10.02 12.24
C GLN A 80 12.74 -9.54 13.33
N SER A 81 12.57 -10.35 14.38
CA SER A 81 11.77 -10.00 15.56
C SER A 81 12.59 -9.80 16.83
N ASP A 82 13.88 -10.12 16.81
CA ASP A 82 14.67 -10.29 18.03
C ASP A 82 15.88 -9.37 18.01
N TYR A 83 15.98 -8.53 19.05
CA TYR A 83 16.95 -7.45 19.32
C TYR A 83 16.63 -6.07 18.72
N GLY A 84 15.53 -5.46 19.15
CA GLY A 84 15.17 -4.06 18.89
C GLY A 84 13.73 -3.74 19.28
N SER A 85 13.38 -2.46 19.42
CA SER A 85 12.00 -2.04 19.75
C SER A 85 11.02 -2.18 18.58
N SER A 86 11.52 -2.28 17.34
CA SER A 86 10.73 -2.32 16.11
C SER A 86 10.88 -3.66 15.36
N ASN A 87 9.76 -4.15 14.83
CA ASN A 87 9.72 -5.36 14.01
C ASN A 87 10.04 -5.02 12.56
N LEU A 88 10.74 -5.91 11.85
CA LEU A 88 11.07 -5.78 10.44
C LEU A 88 10.16 -6.68 9.58
N TYR A 89 9.44 -6.09 8.62
CA TYR A 89 8.45 -6.78 7.80
C TYR A 89 8.79 -6.77 6.31
N GLU A 90 8.43 -7.85 5.64
CA GLU A 90 8.33 -7.88 4.17
C GLU A 90 6.88 -7.65 3.74
N TYR A 91 6.70 -6.76 2.76
CA TYR A 91 5.43 -6.42 2.16
C TYR A 91 5.49 -6.70 0.66
N THR A 92 4.58 -7.52 0.15
CA THR A 92 4.50 -7.87 -1.28
C THR A 92 3.33 -7.17 -1.94
N TYR A 93 3.58 -6.55 -3.10
CA TYR A 93 2.56 -5.79 -3.83
C TYR A 93 1.55 -6.69 -4.53
N ILE A 94 0.30 -6.26 -4.53
CA ILE A 94 -0.71 -6.78 -5.44
C ILE A 94 -0.44 -6.16 -6.82
N VAL A 95 0.43 -6.80 -7.59
CA VAL A 95 0.67 -6.41 -8.98
C VAL A 95 -0.48 -6.93 -9.83
N ASN A 96 -1.03 -6.08 -10.70
CA ASN A 96 -2.12 -6.37 -11.61
C ASN A 96 -1.69 -7.43 -12.65
N LYS A 97 -1.61 -8.71 -12.25
CA LYS A 97 -1.31 -9.82 -13.16
C LYS A 97 -2.57 -10.13 -13.95
N SER A 98 -2.79 -9.41 -15.04
CA SER A 98 -3.79 -9.76 -16.04
C SER A 98 -3.37 -11.08 -16.72
N LYS A 99 -3.85 -12.22 -16.18
CA LYS A 99 -4.09 -13.53 -16.84
C LYS A 99 -4.84 -14.42 -15.82
N HIS A 100 -6.18 -14.38 -15.88
CA HIS A 100 -7.19 -15.12 -15.06
C HIS A 100 -7.07 -16.66 -15.14
N PRO A 101 -7.79 -17.50 -14.34
CA PRO A 101 -9.08 -17.25 -13.65
C PRO A 101 -9.14 -17.74 -12.18
N SER A 102 -9.35 -16.88 -11.19
CA SER A 102 -10.65 -16.77 -10.49
C SER A 102 -10.61 -15.59 -9.49
N ASN A 103 -10.58 -14.36 -10.00
CA ASN A 103 -10.37 -13.18 -9.16
C ASN A 103 -11.53 -12.18 -9.30
N SER A 104 -12.67 -12.53 -8.70
CA SER A 104 -13.78 -11.60 -8.43
C SER A 104 -13.29 -10.34 -7.71
N HIS A 105 -12.33 -10.49 -6.78
CA HIS A 105 -11.80 -9.39 -5.98
C HIS A 105 -10.99 -8.40 -6.79
N LEU A 106 -10.14 -8.85 -7.72
CA LEU A 106 -9.36 -7.94 -8.58
C LEU A 106 -10.25 -7.14 -9.53
N LEU A 107 -11.37 -7.71 -9.98
CA LEU A 107 -12.36 -6.99 -10.78
C LEU A 107 -13.07 -5.91 -9.95
N ALA A 108 -13.42 -6.21 -8.70
CA ALA A 108 -13.97 -5.22 -7.77
C ALA A 108 -12.98 -4.08 -7.49
N TYR A 109 -11.69 -4.40 -7.28
CA TYR A 109 -10.64 -3.39 -7.11
C TYR A 109 -10.49 -2.49 -8.33
N ARG A 110 -10.41 -3.08 -9.53
CA ARG A 110 -10.33 -2.32 -10.76
C ARG A 110 -11.56 -1.42 -10.95
N GLN A 111 -12.75 -1.95 -10.71
CA GLN A 111 -14.00 -1.22 -10.85
C GLN A 111 -14.09 -0.05 -9.88
N MET A 112 -13.78 -0.27 -8.60
CA MET A 112 -13.76 0.76 -7.56
C MET A 112 -12.79 1.90 -7.89
N TYR A 113 -11.59 1.57 -8.40
CA TYR A 113 -10.62 2.59 -8.80
C TYR A 113 -11.11 3.40 -10.00
N LEU A 114 -11.66 2.74 -11.03
CA LEU A 114 -12.18 3.42 -12.22
C LEU A 114 -13.33 4.36 -11.87
N GLU A 115 -14.24 3.94 -10.99
CA GLU A 115 -15.34 4.77 -10.50
C GLU A 115 -14.84 5.99 -9.73
N LYS A 116 -13.87 5.81 -8.82
CA LYS A 116 -13.27 6.93 -8.09
C LYS A 116 -12.62 7.95 -9.03
N TYR A 117 -11.92 7.50 -10.06
CA TYR A 117 -11.31 8.39 -11.04
C TYR A 117 -12.34 9.09 -11.93
N GLN A 118 -13.38 8.40 -12.39
CA GLN A 118 -14.48 9.00 -13.16
C GLN A 118 -15.24 10.06 -12.34
N LEU A 119 -15.57 9.75 -11.09
CA LEU A 119 -16.19 10.72 -10.17
C LEU A 119 -15.31 11.95 -9.95
N SER A 120 -13.98 11.77 -9.82
CA SER A 120 -13.06 12.90 -9.69
C SER A 120 -12.97 13.77 -10.96
N LEU A 121 -13.12 13.17 -12.14
CA LEU A 121 -13.12 13.89 -13.42
C LEU A 121 -14.44 14.65 -13.64
N GLU A 122 -15.57 14.04 -13.29
CA GLU A 122 -16.89 14.67 -13.38
C GLU A 122 -17.01 15.85 -12.41
N MET A 123 -16.57 15.70 -11.16
CA MET A 123 -16.58 16.81 -10.17
C MET A 123 -15.71 18.00 -10.62
N ASN A 124 -14.58 17.75 -11.29
CA ASN A 124 -13.73 18.82 -11.83
C ASN A 124 -14.33 19.50 -13.06
N HIS A 125 -15.25 18.85 -13.78
CA HIS A 125 -15.97 19.46 -14.90
C HIS A 125 -17.12 20.34 -14.40
N THR A 126 -17.88 19.88 -13.40
CA THR A 126 -19.01 20.63 -12.82
C THR A 126 -18.56 21.90 -12.10
N VAL A 127 -17.39 21.90 -11.44
CA VAL A 127 -16.84 23.10 -10.79
C VAL A 127 -16.43 24.16 -11.81
N LYS A 128 -15.98 23.78 -13.02
CA LYS A 128 -15.62 24.74 -14.07
C LYS A 128 -16.83 25.40 -14.73
N GLU A 129 -17.99 24.78 -14.74
CA GLU A 129 -19.22 25.36 -15.33
C GLU A 129 -19.96 26.31 -14.38
N LEU A 130 -19.63 26.32 -13.08
CA LEU A 130 -20.24 27.22 -12.08
C LEU A 130 -19.48 28.55 -11.90
N ASP A 131 -18.28 28.67 -12.48
CA ASP A 131 -17.44 29.88 -12.46
C ASP A 131 -17.55 30.74 -13.75
N THR A 132 -18.58 30.52 -14.59
CA THR A 132 -18.86 31.33 -15.80
C THR A 132 -20.24 31.98 -15.72
#